data_AF-A0A3R7WW30-F1
#
_entry.id   AF-A0A3R7WW30-F1
#
_cell.length_a   1.000
_cell.length_b   1.000
_cell.length_c   1.000
_cell.angle_alpha   90.00
_cell.angle_beta   90.00
_cell.angle_gamma   90.00
#
_symmetry.space_group_name_H-M   'P 1'
#
loop_
_entity.id
_entity.type
_entity.pdbx_description
1 polymer ?
#
loop_
_entity_poly.entity_id
_entity_poly.type
_entity_poly.pdbx_seq_one_letter_code
_entity_poly.pdbx_strand_id
1 'polypeptide(L)'
;MPTVLQFRRGTTTQNNAFTGALGEITYDTTVDTLRVHDGSTAGGFAMVTAASTATLTNKTLTSPAITTSIVPSSADGATIGSAAAEFSDLFLADGGVIKFGNDQDITLTHVADTGLIFKNESTSGNSGVGAVLTLQTGDTDIASGNVLGHIKFQAPDEGTGTDAILVAGGISAVSEGDFSSSNNATKLSFQTAASAAAAETMALSSVGVLTLNGSSGAIVIPDAGTIGSASDTNAIGISSGGVVSITATTANTNATDGALTVGGGLGVAADASIGDDLRLISDAAILSFGADSDVTLTHVADTGITMKNTSTTGNSGVGAVLTMQTGDTDVAANNVLGSIQFQAPDEGTGTDAILVAGAVECVSEGDFSASNNATKISFRCGNSEAATEKAKIVGSTGKFHATPDSILLIKNSSGSTLKTVNGHAAI
;
A
#
# COMPACT_ATOMS: atom_id res chain seq x y z
N MET A 1 -74.98 72.41 -24.57
CA MET A 1 -73.62 72.59 -24.02
C MET A 1 -73.45 71.59 -22.89
N PRO A 2 -72.44 70.72 -22.87
CA PRO A 2 -72.24 69.84 -21.73
C PRO A 2 -71.85 70.67 -20.50
N THR A 3 -72.54 70.46 -19.38
CA THR A 3 -72.14 71.01 -18.07
C THR A 3 -70.93 70.23 -17.57
N VAL A 4 -69.77 70.88 -17.49
CA VAL A 4 -68.52 70.26 -17.03
C VAL A 4 -68.33 70.53 -15.55
N LEU A 5 -68.10 69.48 -14.74
CA LEU A 5 -67.68 69.61 -13.36
C LEU A 5 -66.15 69.73 -13.30
N GLN A 6 -65.66 70.82 -12.73
CA GLN A 6 -64.24 71.07 -12.51
C GLN A 6 -63.95 71.09 -11.01
N PHE A 7 -63.08 70.19 -10.54
CA PHE A 7 -62.57 70.24 -9.18
C PHE A 7 -61.67 71.48 -8.98
N ARG A 8 -61.62 71.95 -7.73
CA ARG A 8 -60.63 72.93 -7.28
C ARG A 8 -59.23 72.38 -7.60
N ARG A 9 -58.36 73.24 -8.12
CA ARG A 9 -57.11 72.82 -8.76
C ARG A 9 -55.99 73.81 -8.49
N GLY A 10 -54.76 73.32 -8.56
CA GLY A 10 -53.54 74.12 -8.41
C GLY A 10 -52.30 73.30 -8.73
N THR A 11 -51.13 73.95 -8.75
CA THR A 11 -49.85 73.26 -8.91
C THR A 11 -49.51 72.39 -7.69
N THR A 12 -48.50 71.53 -7.79
CA THR A 12 -48.03 70.73 -6.65
C THR A 12 -47.64 71.61 -5.46
N THR A 13 -46.95 72.73 -5.70
CA THR A 13 -46.58 73.68 -4.64
C THR A 13 -47.81 74.28 -3.96
N GLN A 14 -48.84 74.64 -4.74
CA GLN A 14 -50.09 75.19 -4.19
C GLN A 14 -50.87 74.14 -3.40
N ASN A 15 -50.96 72.91 -3.92
CA ASN A 15 -51.62 71.82 -3.21
C ASN A 15 -50.88 71.48 -1.91
N ASN A 16 -49.55 71.38 -1.91
CA ASN A 16 -48.73 71.06 -0.73
C ASN A 16 -48.90 72.06 0.43
N ALA A 17 -49.23 73.32 0.13
CA ALA A 17 -49.50 74.35 1.14
C ALA A 17 -50.99 74.45 1.54
N PHE A 18 -51.88 73.78 0.81
CA PHE A 18 -53.33 73.83 1.01
C PHE A 18 -53.81 72.68 1.89
N THR A 19 -54.66 72.97 2.88
CA THR A 19 -55.37 71.96 3.67
C THR A 19 -56.85 72.03 3.28
N GLY A 20 -57.31 71.06 2.49
CA GLY A 20 -58.71 70.97 2.11
C GLY A 20 -59.58 70.50 3.27
N ALA A 21 -60.89 70.74 3.17
CA ALA A 21 -61.86 70.25 4.15
C ALA A 21 -61.92 68.70 4.15
N LEU A 22 -62.44 68.11 5.23
CA LEU A 22 -62.64 66.66 5.31
C LEU A 22 -63.48 66.15 4.12
N GLY A 23 -62.90 65.23 3.34
CA GLY A 23 -63.54 64.64 2.16
C GLY A 23 -63.47 65.51 0.90
N GLU A 24 -62.81 66.67 0.93
CA GLU A 24 -62.58 67.49 -0.24
C GLU A 24 -61.65 66.78 -1.24
N ILE A 25 -61.93 66.97 -2.53
CA ILE A 25 -61.09 66.49 -3.63
C ILE A 25 -60.57 67.68 -4.43
N THR A 26 -59.25 67.76 -4.58
CA THR A 26 -58.58 68.73 -5.45
C THR A 26 -57.81 68.05 -6.57
N TYR A 27 -57.50 68.80 -7.63
CA TYR A 27 -56.69 68.35 -8.75
C TYR A 27 -55.32 69.04 -8.76
N ASP A 28 -54.27 68.25 -8.69
CA ASP A 28 -52.89 68.72 -8.84
C ASP A 28 -52.54 68.79 -10.32
N THR A 29 -52.44 69.99 -10.86
CA THR A 29 -52.20 70.25 -12.28
C THR A 29 -50.74 70.06 -12.71
N THR A 30 -49.83 69.79 -11.77
CA THR A 30 -48.41 69.58 -12.10
C THR A 30 -48.09 68.11 -12.31
N VAL A 31 -48.70 67.22 -11.51
CA VAL A 31 -48.51 65.77 -11.61
C VAL A 31 -49.76 65.03 -12.12
N ASP A 32 -50.77 65.79 -12.53
CA ASP A 32 -52.03 65.30 -13.11
C ASP A 32 -52.71 64.21 -12.26
N THR A 33 -52.87 64.48 -10.96
CA THR A 33 -53.52 63.55 -10.04
C THR A 33 -54.57 64.23 -9.14
N LEU A 34 -55.50 63.43 -8.64
CA LEU A 34 -56.43 63.84 -7.60
C LEU A 34 -55.75 63.78 -6.22
N ARG A 35 -56.16 64.68 -5.33
CA ARG A 35 -55.81 64.63 -3.91
C ARG A 35 -57.07 64.58 -3.06
N VAL A 36 -57.05 63.74 -2.03
CA VAL A 36 -58.12 63.63 -1.04
C VAL A 36 -57.65 64.30 0.25
N HIS A 37 -58.53 65.09 0.87
CA HIS A 37 -58.21 65.86 2.07
C HIS A 37 -58.95 65.34 3.30
N ASP A 38 -58.33 65.48 4.46
CA ASP A 38 -58.85 65.05 5.77
C ASP A 38 -59.19 66.20 6.71
N GLY A 39 -59.05 67.46 6.27
CA GLY A 39 -59.27 68.64 7.11
C GLY A 39 -58.09 69.04 7.99
N SER A 40 -56.97 68.31 7.97
CA SER A 40 -55.84 68.54 8.88
C SER A 40 -54.46 68.46 8.21
N THR A 41 -54.29 67.64 7.19
CA THR A 41 -53.01 67.39 6.54
C THR A 41 -52.83 68.35 5.37
N ALA A 42 -51.92 69.33 5.52
CA ALA A 42 -51.51 70.18 4.41
C ALA A 42 -50.94 69.34 3.27
N GLY A 43 -51.41 69.59 2.04
CA GLY A 43 -51.10 68.74 0.88
C GLY A 43 -52.14 67.66 0.59
N GLY A 44 -52.90 67.20 1.58
CA GLY A 44 -53.75 66.02 1.46
C GLY A 44 -53.00 64.75 1.02
N PHE A 45 -53.73 63.74 0.56
CA PHE A 45 -53.19 62.48 0.07
C PHE A 45 -53.34 62.40 -1.44
N ALA A 46 -52.22 62.41 -2.16
CA ALA A 46 -52.22 62.23 -3.61
C ALA A 46 -52.61 60.78 -3.98
N MET A 47 -53.52 60.63 -4.94
CA MET A 47 -53.84 59.32 -5.50
C MET A 47 -52.71 58.86 -6.43
N VAL A 48 -52.42 57.55 -6.42
CA VAL A 48 -51.42 56.94 -7.31
C VAL A 48 -52.01 56.83 -8.72
N THR A 49 -51.27 57.26 -9.74
CA THR A 49 -51.69 57.13 -11.14
C THR A 49 -51.11 55.85 -11.75
N ALA A 50 -51.80 55.29 -12.75
CA ALA A 50 -51.40 54.02 -13.38
C ALA A 50 -50.01 54.03 -14.04
N ALA A 51 -49.46 55.21 -14.35
CA ALA A 51 -48.15 55.37 -14.99
C ALA A 51 -47.05 55.84 -14.02
N SER A 52 -47.35 56.03 -12.73
CA SER A 52 -46.40 56.56 -11.74
C SER A 52 -45.65 55.45 -11.01
N THR A 53 -44.36 55.70 -10.73
CA THR A 53 -43.59 54.92 -9.76
C THR A 53 -44.04 55.28 -8.35
N ALA A 54 -44.30 54.28 -7.51
CA ALA A 54 -44.64 54.48 -6.10
C ALA A 54 -43.55 53.89 -5.19
N THR A 55 -43.12 54.65 -4.19
CA THR A 55 -42.31 54.13 -3.08
C THR A 55 -43.25 53.68 -1.97
N LEU A 56 -43.17 52.40 -1.60
CA LEU A 56 -43.98 51.83 -0.52
C LEU A 56 -43.17 51.81 0.77
N THR A 57 -43.44 52.76 1.65
CA THR A 57 -42.81 52.83 2.98
C THR A 57 -43.78 52.30 4.04
N ASN A 58 -43.32 51.38 4.88
CA ASN A 58 -44.09 50.77 5.97
C ASN A 58 -45.43 50.17 5.51
N LYS A 59 -45.44 49.49 4.36
CA LYS A 59 -46.61 48.78 3.83
C LYS A 59 -46.38 47.27 3.84
N THR A 60 -47.44 46.53 4.15
CA THR A 60 -47.49 45.07 3.98
C THR A 60 -48.04 44.78 2.59
N LEU A 61 -47.28 44.04 1.79
CA LEU A 61 -47.77 43.47 0.54
C LEU A 61 -48.39 42.12 0.82
N THR A 62 -49.69 41.96 0.58
CA THR A 62 -50.39 40.68 0.75
C THR A 62 -50.48 39.99 -0.62
N SER A 63 -49.84 38.83 -0.76
CA SER A 63 -49.80 38.06 -2.01
C SER A 63 -49.38 38.88 -3.24
N PRO A 64 -48.25 39.60 -3.21
CA PRO A 64 -47.80 40.36 -4.37
C PRO A 64 -47.52 39.43 -5.56
N ALA A 65 -48.06 39.76 -6.72
CA ALA A 65 -47.66 39.17 -7.99
C ALA A 65 -46.56 40.02 -8.62
N ILE A 66 -45.34 39.48 -8.66
CA ILE A 66 -44.18 40.16 -9.24
C ILE A 66 -43.93 39.55 -10.63
N THR A 67 -44.15 40.34 -11.69
CA THR A 67 -44.04 39.88 -13.09
C THR A 67 -42.71 40.24 -13.75
N THR A 68 -41.84 40.94 -13.01
CA THR A 68 -40.51 41.40 -13.45
C THR A 68 -39.47 41.11 -12.37
N SER A 69 -38.19 41.45 -12.59
CA SER A 69 -37.16 41.28 -11.56
C SER A 69 -37.38 42.17 -10.34
N ILE A 70 -36.97 41.69 -9.17
CA ILE A 70 -36.73 42.51 -7.98
C ILE A 70 -35.30 43.05 -8.11
N VAL A 71 -35.14 44.37 -8.22
CA VAL A 71 -33.84 45.01 -8.46
C VAL A 71 -33.51 45.95 -7.28
N PRO A 72 -32.38 45.75 -6.58
CA PRO A 72 -31.96 46.66 -5.53
C PRO A 72 -31.55 48.02 -6.10
N SER A 73 -31.59 49.07 -5.29
CA SER A 73 -31.19 50.43 -5.72
C SER A 73 -29.69 50.55 -6.06
N SER A 74 -28.86 49.63 -5.57
CA SER A 74 -27.43 49.52 -5.86
C SER A 74 -26.95 48.08 -5.67
N ALA A 75 -25.79 47.73 -6.25
CA ALA A 75 -25.09 46.47 -5.93
C ALA A 75 -24.83 46.39 -4.42
N ASP A 76 -25.07 45.22 -3.82
CA ASP A 76 -24.95 44.97 -2.37
C ASP A 76 -25.77 45.94 -1.48
N GLY A 77 -26.81 46.59 -2.04
CA GLY A 77 -27.55 47.65 -1.37
C GLY A 77 -28.83 47.23 -0.66
N ALA A 78 -29.39 46.05 -0.96
CA ALA A 78 -30.60 45.53 -0.33
C ALA A 78 -30.55 44.01 -0.19
N THR A 79 -31.12 43.50 0.91
CA THR A 79 -31.27 42.06 1.17
C THR A 79 -32.62 41.56 0.66
N ILE A 80 -32.70 40.26 0.37
CA ILE A 80 -33.97 39.54 0.26
C ILE A 80 -34.26 38.91 1.61
N GLY A 81 -35.25 39.44 2.33
CA GLY A 81 -35.56 39.03 3.70
C GLY A 81 -34.64 39.65 4.76
N SER A 82 -34.76 39.15 5.99
CA SER A 82 -33.95 39.55 7.15
C SER A 82 -33.82 38.40 8.16
N ALA A 83 -32.98 38.54 9.18
CA ALA A 83 -32.79 37.55 10.25
C ALA A 83 -34.00 37.38 11.22
N ALA A 84 -35.10 38.09 10.97
CA ALA A 84 -36.35 37.96 11.71
C ALA A 84 -37.56 37.77 10.78
N ALA A 85 -37.32 37.69 9.47
CA ALA A 85 -38.36 37.56 8.44
C ALA A 85 -37.76 36.84 7.23
N GLU A 86 -37.65 35.53 7.36
CA GLU A 86 -37.12 34.62 6.36
C GLU A 86 -38.18 34.20 5.35
N PHE A 87 -37.74 33.84 4.15
CA PHE A 87 -38.58 33.09 3.21
C PHE A 87 -38.55 31.62 3.62
N SER A 88 -39.71 30.95 3.54
CA SER A 88 -39.78 29.50 3.77
C SER A 88 -38.94 28.74 2.76
N ASP A 89 -39.11 29.06 1.48
CA ASP A 89 -38.55 28.29 0.37
C ASP A 89 -38.10 29.20 -0.78
N LEU A 90 -37.21 28.66 -1.62
CA LEU A 90 -36.79 29.26 -2.89
C LEU A 90 -37.10 28.29 -4.03
N PHE A 91 -38.10 28.62 -4.85
CA PHE A 91 -38.44 27.86 -6.04
C PHE A 91 -37.81 28.51 -7.28
N LEU A 92 -36.93 27.75 -7.95
CA LEU A 92 -36.29 28.15 -9.20
C LEU A 92 -36.72 27.19 -10.31
N ALA A 93 -36.89 27.70 -11.52
CA ALA A 93 -37.13 26.86 -12.69
C ALA A 93 -35.87 26.04 -13.07
N ASP A 94 -36.03 25.09 -13.97
CA ASP A 94 -34.91 24.34 -14.55
C ASP A 94 -33.88 25.29 -15.18
N GLY A 95 -32.60 25.04 -14.91
CA GLY A 95 -31.52 25.95 -15.29
C GLY A 95 -31.45 27.24 -14.46
N GLY A 96 -32.26 27.37 -13.41
CA GLY A 96 -32.16 28.48 -12.46
C GLY A 96 -30.77 28.56 -11.83
N VAL A 97 -30.26 29.79 -11.70
CA VAL A 97 -28.91 30.07 -11.21
C VAL A 97 -28.95 31.03 -10.05
N ILE A 98 -28.26 30.69 -8.97
CA ILE A 98 -27.88 31.62 -7.91
C ILE A 98 -26.45 32.08 -8.21
N LYS A 99 -26.24 33.40 -8.28
CA LYS A 99 -24.94 34.02 -8.54
C LYS A 99 -24.45 34.75 -7.29
N PHE A 100 -23.20 34.54 -6.93
CA PHE A 100 -22.56 35.11 -5.76
C PHE A 100 -21.43 36.05 -6.18
N GLY A 101 -21.14 37.06 -5.34
CA GLY A 101 -20.10 38.06 -5.63
C GLY A 101 -20.59 39.20 -6.52
N ASN A 102 -19.88 40.33 -6.47
CA ASN A 102 -20.20 41.52 -7.28
C ASN A 102 -19.94 41.30 -8.77
N ASP A 103 -18.94 40.48 -9.07
CA ASP A 103 -18.55 39.99 -10.39
C ASP A 103 -19.31 38.74 -10.84
N GLN A 104 -20.13 38.14 -9.96
CA GLN A 104 -21.06 37.06 -10.26
C GLN A 104 -20.39 35.80 -10.84
N ASP A 105 -19.15 35.55 -10.44
CA ASP A 105 -18.32 34.47 -10.96
C ASP A 105 -18.61 33.13 -10.28
N ILE A 106 -18.96 33.11 -8.99
CA ILE A 106 -19.38 31.89 -8.30
C ILE A 106 -20.87 31.66 -8.49
N THR A 107 -21.25 30.47 -8.97
CA THR A 107 -22.64 30.11 -9.25
C THR A 107 -23.03 28.76 -8.65
N LEU A 108 -24.31 28.65 -8.29
CA LEU A 108 -25.00 27.39 -8.01
C LEU A 108 -26.13 27.24 -9.04
N THR A 109 -25.99 26.26 -9.92
CA THR A 109 -26.92 26.04 -11.05
C THR A 109 -27.71 24.76 -10.86
N HIS A 110 -29.03 24.82 -11.00
CA HIS A 110 -29.88 23.64 -11.06
C HIS A 110 -29.72 22.91 -12.39
N VAL A 111 -29.53 21.59 -12.33
CA VAL A 111 -29.49 20.68 -13.47
C VAL A 111 -30.68 19.75 -13.38
N ALA A 112 -31.60 19.91 -14.32
CA ALA A 112 -32.82 19.11 -14.40
C ALA A 112 -32.51 17.61 -14.27
N ASP A 113 -33.31 16.94 -13.45
CA ASP A 113 -33.28 15.49 -13.19
C ASP A 113 -31.94 14.93 -12.66
N THR A 114 -30.95 15.77 -12.37
CA THR A 114 -29.58 15.32 -12.04
C THR A 114 -29.06 15.90 -10.73
N GLY A 115 -29.16 17.23 -10.51
CA GLY A 115 -28.68 17.84 -9.27
C GLY A 115 -28.22 19.30 -9.41
N LEU A 116 -27.09 19.62 -8.78
CA LEU A 116 -26.56 20.98 -8.64
C LEU A 116 -25.11 21.06 -9.14
N ILE A 117 -24.76 22.16 -9.82
CA ILE A 117 -23.39 22.48 -10.21
C ILE A 117 -22.90 23.71 -9.42
N PHE A 118 -21.78 23.56 -8.73
CA PHE A 118 -20.98 24.68 -8.23
C PHE A 118 -19.92 25.04 -9.25
N LYS A 119 -19.87 26.31 -9.70
CA LYS A 119 -18.92 26.72 -10.74
C LYS A 119 -18.33 28.10 -10.45
N ASN A 120 -17.03 28.22 -10.71
CA ASN A 120 -16.36 29.50 -10.89
C ASN A 120 -16.32 29.81 -12.40
N GLU A 121 -17.01 30.87 -12.81
CA GLU A 121 -17.11 31.32 -14.20
C GLU A 121 -16.02 32.35 -14.58
N SER A 122 -15.16 32.73 -13.63
CA SER A 122 -14.09 33.71 -13.88
C SER A 122 -13.11 33.19 -14.94
N THR A 123 -12.95 33.98 -16.01
CA THR A 123 -12.03 33.69 -17.12
C THR A 123 -10.78 34.56 -17.10
N SER A 124 -10.67 35.48 -16.14
CA SER A 124 -9.54 36.41 -15.99
C SER A 124 -9.13 36.53 -14.53
N GLY A 125 -7.84 36.64 -14.23
CA GLY A 125 -7.35 36.97 -12.89
C GLY A 125 -7.30 35.82 -11.88
N ASN A 126 -7.96 34.68 -12.13
CA ASN A 126 -7.84 33.48 -11.30
C ASN A 126 -8.23 32.15 -12.01
N SER A 127 -8.08 32.10 -13.35
CA SER A 127 -8.58 31.02 -14.24
C SER A 127 -8.00 29.61 -13.99
N GLY A 128 -7.20 29.42 -12.95
CA GLY A 128 -6.68 28.12 -12.50
C GLY A 128 -7.33 27.58 -11.23
N VAL A 129 -8.22 28.33 -10.57
CA VAL A 129 -8.92 27.91 -9.34
C VAL A 129 -10.38 27.60 -9.67
N GLY A 130 -10.78 26.33 -9.56
CA GLY A 130 -12.18 25.91 -9.73
C GLY A 130 -13.11 26.42 -8.61
N ALA A 131 -14.38 26.03 -8.64
CA ALA A 131 -15.27 26.28 -7.50
C ALA A 131 -14.80 25.47 -6.28
N VAL A 132 -14.85 26.08 -5.09
CA VAL A 132 -14.46 25.45 -3.83
C VAL A 132 -15.68 25.34 -2.93
N LEU A 133 -15.96 24.11 -2.45
CA LEU A 133 -16.90 23.87 -1.37
C LEU A 133 -16.12 23.60 -0.09
N THR A 134 -16.16 24.53 0.86
CA THR A 134 -15.54 24.38 2.17
C THR A 134 -16.59 23.96 3.20
N LEU A 135 -16.41 22.77 3.78
CA LEU A 135 -17.14 22.34 4.97
C LEU A 135 -16.30 22.71 6.19
N GLN A 136 -16.84 23.57 7.05
CA GLN A 136 -16.14 24.07 8.24
C GLN A 136 -17.07 24.03 9.45
N THR A 137 -16.48 23.70 10.61
CA THR A 137 -17.14 23.84 11.91
C THR A 137 -16.80 25.19 12.52
N GLY A 138 -17.75 25.78 13.24
CA GLY A 138 -17.52 26.97 14.06
C GLY A 138 -16.91 26.66 15.43
N ASP A 139 -16.69 25.38 15.73
CA ASP A 139 -16.05 24.95 16.96
C ASP A 139 -14.58 25.38 16.97
N THR A 140 -14.17 26.00 18.08
CA THR A 140 -12.83 26.54 18.27
C THR A 140 -11.91 25.62 19.06
N ASP A 141 -12.45 24.53 19.62
CA ASP A 141 -11.72 23.55 20.42
C ASP A 141 -11.90 22.15 19.80
N ILE A 142 -11.21 21.90 18.69
CA ILE A 142 -11.29 20.62 17.97
C ILE A 142 -10.45 19.58 18.69
N ALA A 143 -11.11 18.60 19.29
CA ALA A 143 -10.47 17.43 19.89
C ALA A 143 -10.41 16.24 18.91
N SER A 144 -9.63 15.21 19.27
CA SER A 144 -9.59 13.94 18.51
C SER A 144 -10.98 13.34 18.33
N GLY A 145 -11.28 12.84 17.12
CA GLY A 145 -12.58 12.26 16.76
C GLY A 145 -13.65 13.28 16.36
N ASN A 146 -13.40 14.58 16.49
CA ASN A 146 -14.32 15.60 15.99
C ASN A 146 -14.36 15.61 14.45
N VAL A 147 -15.56 15.78 13.88
CA VAL A 147 -15.77 15.80 12.43
C VAL A 147 -15.83 17.23 11.95
N LEU A 148 -14.92 17.60 11.04
CA LEU A 148 -14.84 18.95 10.47
C LEU A 148 -15.83 19.17 9.33
N GLY A 149 -16.08 18.10 8.57
CA GLY A 149 -16.97 18.07 7.43
C GLY A 149 -17.33 16.64 7.07
N HIS A 150 -18.54 16.46 6.57
CA HIS A 150 -19.09 15.14 6.29
C HIS A 150 -19.96 15.20 5.02
N ILE A 151 -19.77 14.23 4.13
CA ILE A 151 -20.63 13.99 2.97
C ILE A 151 -21.29 12.62 3.15
N LYS A 152 -22.63 12.58 3.17
CA LYS A 152 -23.43 11.36 3.36
C LYS A 152 -24.06 10.94 2.05
N PHE A 153 -23.99 9.65 1.75
CA PHE A 153 -24.69 9.01 0.64
C PHE A 153 -25.75 8.08 1.22
N GLN A 154 -27.01 8.42 1.02
CA GLN A 154 -28.16 7.71 1.58
C GLN A 154 -29.11 7.32 0.44
N ALA A 155 -29.58 6.06 0.48
CA ALA A 155 -30.65 5.61 -0.40
C ALA A 155 -31.98 6.30 -0.02
N PRO A 156 -33.02 6.24 -0.87
CA PRO A 156 -34.28 6.91 -0.56
C PRO A 156 -34.81 6.47 0.80
N ASP A 157 -35.34 7.43 1.57
CA ASP A 157 -36.06 7.19 2.83
C ASP A 157 -37.44 6.57 2.52
N GLU A 158 -37.42 5.41 1.84
CA GLU A 158 -38.60 4.60 1.62
C GLU A 158 -39.09 4.20 3.02
N GLY A 159 -40.34 4.55 3.37
CA GLY A 159 -40.87 4.37 4.73
C GLY A 159 -40.94 2.93 5.26
N THR A 160 -40.37 1.95 4.54
CA THR A 160 -40.18 0.56 4.97
C THR A 160 -38.80 0.04 4.57
N GLY A 161 -38.11 -0.62 5.49
CA GLY A 161 -36.80 -1.25 5.28
C GLY A 161 -35.86 -0.95 6.45
N THR A 162 -35.12 -1.94 6.94
CA THR A 162 -34.20 -1.71 8.07
C THR A 162 -32.99 -0.89 7.64
N ASP A 163 -32.35 -1.28 6.53
CA ASP A 163 -31.06 -0.72 6.11
C ASP A 163 -31.22 0.30 4.97
N ALA A 164 -32.31 0.21 4.21
CA ALA A 164 -32.60 1.09 3.07
C ALA A 164 -32.77 2.56 3.49
N ILE A 165 -33.16 2.80 4.74
CA ILE A 165 -33.33 4.15 5.32
C ILE A 165 -32.06 4.66 6.02
N LEU A 166 -30.94 3.94 5.97
CA LEU A 166 -29.69 4.33 6.62
C LEU A 166 -28.71 4.94 5.62
N VAL A 167 -27.74 5.69 6.12
CA VAL A 167 -26.60 6.15 5.34
C VAL A 167 -25.82 4.93 4.84
N ALA A 168 -25.77 4.75 3.53
CA ALA A 168 -25.13 3.59 2.88
C ALA A 168 -23.63 3.80 2.64
N GLY A 169 -23.19 5.07 2.57
CA GLY A 169 -21.78 5.44 2.53
C GLY A 169 -21.53 6.87 2.99
N GLY A 170 -20.28 7.19 3.29
CA GLY A 170 -19.92 8.53 3.73
C GLY A 170 -18.43 8.82 3.62
N ILE A 171 -18.10 10.11 3.58
CA ILE A 171 -16.74 10.63 3.67
C ILE A 171 -16.70 11.66 4.78
N SER A 172 -15.82 11.47 5.76
CA SER A 172 -15.62 12.41 6.87
C SER A 172 -14.17 12.88 6.92
N ALA A 173 -13.97 14.18 7.11
CA ALA A 173 -12.72 14.70 7.66
C ALA A 173 -12.82 14.68 9.18
N VAL A 174 -11.99 13.85 9.83
CA VAL A 174 -12.04 13.61 11.28
C VAL A 174 -10.70 13.99 11.90
N SER A 175 -10.71 14.83 12.93
CA SER A 175 -9.51 15.19 13.67
C SER A 175 -8.87 13.97 14.33
N GLU A 176 -7.55 13.89 14.30
CA GLU A 176 -6.76 12.82 14.94
C GLU A 176 -6.18 13.25 16.30
N GLY A 177 -6.26 14.53 16.64
CA GLY A 177 -5.78 15.08 17.91
C GLY A 177 -6.37 16.45 18.21
N ASP A 178 -5.86 17.09 19.26
CA ASP A 178 -6.32 18.42 19.63
C ASP A 178 -5.70 19.47 18.70
N PHE A 179 -6.53 20.24 17.99
CA PHE A 179 -6.03 21.29 17.12
C PHE A 179 -5.34 22.38 17.93
N SER A 180 -4.23 22.88 17.39
CA SER A 180 -3.46 23.98 17.98
C SER A 180 -2.78 24.79 16.88
N SER A 181 -1.99 25.79 17.24
CA SER A 181 -1.20 26.57 16.28
C SER A 181 -0.21 25.75 15.45
N SER A 182 0.10 24.53 15.89
CA SER A 182 1.05 23.63 15.21
C SER A 182 0.50 22.21 15.00
N ASN A 183 -0.78 21.96 15.27
CA ASN A 183 -1.40 20.66 15.05
C ASN A 183 -2.77 20.82 14.41
N ASN A 184 -2.98 20.14 13.30
CA ASN A 184 -4.25 20.04 12.60
C ASN A 184 -4.43 18.65 11.97
N ALA A 185 -3.81 17.63 12.58
CA ALA A 185 -3.84 16.25 12.11
C ALA A 185 -5.29 15.80 11.90
N THR A 186 -5.61 15.43 10.66
CA THR A 186 -6.95 15.07 10.22
C THR A 186 -6.86 13.87 9.30
N LYS A 187 -7.63 12.83 9.60
CA LYS A 187 -7.83 11.70 8.70
C LYS A 187 -9.01 11.93 7.78
N LEU A 188 -8.94 11.31 6.59
CA LEU A 188 -10.11 11.07 5.76
C LEU A 188 -10.63 9.66 6.05
N SER A 189 -11.86 9.60 6.55
CA SER A 189 -12.58 8.37 6.85
C SER A 189 -13.55 8.07 5.73
N PHE A 190 -13.43 6.90 5.12
CA PHE A 190 -14.37 6.36 4.14
C PHE A 190 -15.26 5.33 4.83
N GLN A 191 -16.56 5.61 4.83
CA GLN A 191 -17.55 4.72 5.43
C GLN A 191 -18.34 4.00 4.35
N THR A 192 -18.50 2.68 4.51
CA THR A 192 -19.38 1.84 3.68
C THR A 192 -20.08 0.81 4.54
N ALA A 193 -21.18 0.25 4.06
CA ALA A 193 -21.85 -0.88 4.68
C ALA A 193 -22.43 -1.84 3.64
N ALA A 194 -22.57 -3.11 4.03
CA ALA A 194 -23.26 -4.12 3.24
C ALA A 194 -24.74 -4.28 3.65
N SER A 195 -25.03 -4.26 4.97
CA SER A 195 -26.38 -4.43 5.53
C SER A 195 -26.41 -3.82 6.96
N ALA A 196 -26.12 -2.52 7.06
CA ALA A 196 -26.11 -1.73 8.29
C ALA A 196 -25.95 -0.23 7.95
N ALA A 197 -25.93 0.64 8.97
CA ALA A 197 -25.41 1.99 8.80
C ALA A 197 -23.92 1.95 8.42
N ALA A 198 -23.52 2.81 7.47
CA ALA A 198 -22.13 2.94 7.06
C ALA A 198 -21.21 3.24 8.25
N ALA A 199 -20.14 2.47 8.37
CA ALA A 199 -19.07 2.66 9.35
C ALA A 199 -17.72 2.73 8.62
N GLU A 200 -16.68 3.24 9.28
CA GLU A 200 -15.34 3.35 8.69
C GLU A 200 -14.80 1.97 8.29
N THR A 201 -14.61 1.78 6.98
CA THR A 201 -14.00 0.57 6.40
C THR A 201 -12.63 0.86 5.80
N MET A 202 -12.30 2.13 5.59
CA MET A 202 -11.00 2.61 5.12
C MET A 202 -10.71 4.00 5.69
N ALA A 203 -9.45 4.25 6.06
CA ALA A 203 -9.00 5.57 6.50
C ALA A 203 -7.64 5.93 5.92
N LEU A 204 -7.43 7.20 5.60
CA LEU A 204 -6.12 7.79 5.30
C LEU A 204 -5.79 8.81 6.41
N SER A 205 -4.80 8.50 7.24
CA SER A 205 -4.33 9.37 8.33
C SER A 205 -3.57 10.61 7.82
N SER A 206 -3.36 11.60 8.69
CA SER A 206 -2.59 12.81 8.39
C SER A 206 -1.12 12.54 8.07
N VAL A 207 -0.60 11.36 8.43
CA VAL A 207 0.76 10.92 8.11
C VAL A 207 0.84 10.05 6.83
N GLY A 208 -0.28 9.88 6.12
CA GLY A 208 -0.35 9.15 4.86
C GLY A 208 -0.45 7.64 4.99
N VAL A 209 -0.72 7.11 6.19
CA VAL A 209 -0.98 5.67 6.38
C VAL A 209 -2.41 5.35 5.96
N LEU A 210 -2.54 4.42 5.02
CA LEU A 210 -3.80 3.80 4.62
C LEU A 210 -4.12 2.63 5.57
N THR A 211 -5.28 2.68 6.20
CA THR A 211 -5.81 1.59 7.03
C THR A 211 -7.06 1.02 6.40
N LEU A 212 -7.15 -0.31 6.30
CA LEU A 212 -8.34 -1.03 5.83
C LEU A 212 -9.01 -1.68 7.05
N ASN A 213 -10.13 -1.09 7.50
CA ASN A 213 -10.88 -1.47 8.70
C ASN A 213 -12.08 -2.41 8.41
N GLY A 214 -12.26 -2.85 7.15
CA GLY A 214 -13.26 -3.85 6.79
C GLY A 214 -12.95 -5.24 7.34
N SER A 215 -13.93 -6.15 7.37
CA SER A 215 -13.81 -7.48 7.99
C SER A 215 -12.68 -8.37 7.45
N SER A 216 -12.20 -8.14 6.21
CA SER A 216 -11.04 -8.86 5.67
C SER A 216 -9.70 -8.25 6.11
N GLY A 217 -9.66 -6.95 6.43
CA GLY A 217 -8.44 -6.19 6.76
C GLY A 217 -7.33 -6.26 5.70
N ALA A 218 -7.60 -6.89 4.54
CA ALA A 218 -6.59 -7.34 3.62
C ALA A 218 -6.37 -6.33 2.51
N ILE A 219 -5.11 -6.04 2.22
CA ILE A 219 -4.72 -5.40 0.95
C ILE A 219 -4.79 -6.50 -0.12
N VAL A 220 -5.84 -6.46 -0.94
CA VAL A 220 -5.97 -7.35 -2.08
C VAL A 220 -5.30 -6.70 -3.27
N ILE A 221 -4.18 -7.28 -3.70
CA ILE A 221 -3.55 -6.95 -4.96
C ILE A 221 -4.28 -7.73 -6.06
N PRO A 222 -4.68 -7.09 -7.18
CA PRO A 222 -5.29 -7.79 -8.30
C PRO A 222 -4.39 -8.93 -8.80
N ASP A 223 -4.97 -9.93 -9.47
CA ASP A 223 -4.20 -10.99 -10.10
C ASP A 223 -3.13 -10.40 -11.04
N ALA A 224 -1.89 -10.88 -10.90
CA ALA A 224 -0.70 -10.34 -11.58
C ALA A 224 -0.37 -8.87 -11.25
N GLY A 225 -0.91 -8.34 -10.16
CA GLY A 225 -0.60 -7.01 -9.66
C GLY A 225 0.74 -6.94 -8.93
N THR A 226 1.19 -5.72 -8.67
CA THR A 226 2.51 -5.43 -8.10
C THR A 226 2.46 -4.45 -6.94
N ILE A 227 3.48 -4.51 -6.08
CA ILE A 227 3.78 -3.51 -5.03
C ILE A 227 5.22 -3.04 -5.28
N GLY A 228 5.44 -1.73 -5.26
CA GLY A 228 6.74 -1.17 -5.59
C GLY A 228 6.97 0.24 -5.08
N SER A 229 8.19 0.72 -5.28
CA SER A 229 8.57 2.11 -5.09
C SER A 229 8.36 2.91 -6.38
N ALA A 230 8.50 4.24 -6.32
CA ALA A 230 8.37 5.09 -7.52
C ALA A 230 9.36 4.72 -8.64
N SER A 231 10.56 4.26 -8.28
CA SER A 231 11.61 3.85 -9.23
C SER A 231 11.58 2.37 -9.61
N ASP A 232 10.82 1.57 -8.87
CA ASP A 232 10.71 0.13 -9.06
C ASP A 232 9.29 -0.31 -8.68
N THR A 233 8.36 -0.15 -9.62
CA THR A 233 6.93 -0.35 -9.42
C THR A 233 6.54 -1.83 -9.34
N ASN A 234 7.48 -2.74 -9.59
CA ASN A 234 7.27 -4.18 -9.58
C ASN A 234 8.21 -4.93 -8.62
N ALA A 235 8.74 -4.27 -7.59
CA ALA A 235 9.61 -4.89 -6.58
C ALA A 235 9.05 -6.21 -5.99
N ILE A 236 7.74 -6.25 -5.74
CA ILE A 236 6.98 -7.45 -5.38
C ILE A 236 5.88 -7.69 -6.41
N GLY A 237 5.82 -8.89 -6.98
CA GLY A 237 4.74 -9.34 -7.84
C GLY A 237 3.93 -10.45 -7.19
N ILE A 238 2.60 -10.45 -7.38
CA ILE A 238 1.72 -11.53 -6.93
C ILE A 238 1.05 -12.15 -8.16
N SER A 239 1.43 -13.37 -8.51
CA SER A 239 0.83 -14.07 -9.64
C SER A 239 -0.64 -14.41 -9.37
N SER A 240 -1.40 -14.74 -10.42
CA SER A 240 -2.77 -15.27 -10.28
C SER A 240 -2.83 -16.60 -9.50
N GLY A 241 -1.70 -17.30 -9.33
CA GLY A 241 -1.56 -18.48 -8.49
C GLY A 241 -1.16 -18.17 -7.05
N GLY A 242 -1.03 -16.90 -6.66
CA GLY A 242 -0.59 -16.47 -5.34
C GLY A 242 0.93 -16.58 -5.10
N VAL A 243 1.72 -16.82 -6.15
CA VAL A 243 3.18 -16.86 -6.04
C VAL A 243 3.69 -15.44 -5.83
N VAL A 244 4.47 -15.25 -4.77
CA VAL A 244 5.17 -13.99 -4.49
C VAL A 244 6.53 -14.00 -5.18
N SER A 245 6.76 -13.07 -6.10
CA SER A 245 8.06 -12.87 -6.74
C SER A 245 8.74 -11.63 -6.18
N ILE A 246 10.03 -11.75 -5.86
CA ILE A 246 10.93 -10.61 -5.63
C ILE A 246 11.72 -10.40 -6.93
N THR A 247 11.59 -9.22 -7.53
CA THR A 247 12.08 -9.00 -8.91
C THR A 247 13.52 -8.50 -8.99
N ALA A 248 14.05 -7.91 -7.91
CA ALA A 248 15.44 -7.50 -7.87
C ALA A 248 16.39 -8.71 -8.02
N THR A 249 17.40 -8.57 -8.87
CA THR A 249 18.36 -9.65 -9.20
C THR A 249 19.70 -9.48 -8.47
N THR A 250 19.70 -8.81 -7.32
CA THR A 250 20.94 -8.45 -6.61
C THR A 250 21.66 -9.71 -6.13
N ALA A 251 22.86 -9.93 -6.64
CA ALA A 251 23.77 -10.95 -6.13
C ALA A 251 24.26 -10.54 -4.74
N ASN A 252 23.90 -11.33 -3.73
CA ASN A 252 24.19 -11.04 -2.35
C ASN A 252 25.71 -11.18 -2.07
N THR A 253 26.32 -10.23 -1.37
CA THR A 253 27.71 -10.33 -0.85
C THR A 253 27.78 -10.31 0.67
N ASN A 254 26.68 -9.96 1.36
CA ASN A 254 26.56 -9.93 2.82
C ASN A 254 25.09 -10.17 3.24
N ALA A 255 24.81 -10.43 4.52
CA ALA A 255 23.47 -10.62 5.08
C ALA A 255 22.42 -9.51 4.80
N THR A 256 22.81 -8.35 4.27
CA THR A 256 21.94 -7.16 4.16
C THR A 256 21.77 -6.60 2.76
N ASP A 257 22.34 -7.23 1.73
CA ASP A 257 22.31 -6.71 0.35
C ASP A 257 21.55 -7.61 -0.64
N GLY A 258 20.91 -8.67 -0.14
CA GLY A 258 20.09 -9.56 -0.95
C GLY A 258 18.77 -8.91 -1.35
N ALA A 259 18.25 -9.29 -2.53
CA ALA A 259 16.93 -8.88 -2.99
C ALA A 259 15.81 -9.21 -1.96
N LEU A 260 15.92 -10.35 -1.30
CA LEU A 260 15.18 -10.69 -0.08
C LEU A 260 16.15 -10.75 1.10
N THR A 261 15.93 -9.90 2.11
CA THR A 261 16.69 -9.89 3.35
C THR A 261 15.78 -10.27 4.51
N VAL A 262 16.12 -11.36 5.24
CA VAL A 262 15.33 -11.88 6.37
C VAL A 262 16.13 -11.79 7.68
N GLY A 263 15.80 -10.84 8.55
CA GLY A 263 16.55 -10.61 9.79
C GLY A 263 16.41 -11.71 10.85
N GLY A 264 15.34 -12.52 10.78
CA GLY A 264 15.06 -13.60 11.74
C GLY A 264 15.42 -15.00 11.26
N GLY A 265 16.01 -15.15 10.08
CA GLY A 265 16.25 -16.44 9.42
C GLY A 265 15.13 -16.85 8.45
N LEU A 266 15.39 -17.92 7.69
CA LEU A 266 14.46 -18.49 6.71
C LEU A 266 13.85 -19.78 7.26
N GLY A 267 12.53 -19.85 7.32
CA GLY A 267 11.78 -21.07 7.64
C GLY A 267 11.12 -21.65 6.40
N VAL A 268 11.33 -22.94 6.13
CA VAL A 268 10.72 -23.66 5.00
C VAL A 268 10.16 -24.98 5.52
N ALA A 269 8.87 -25.23 5.32
CA ALA A 269 8.20 -26.42 5.85
C ALA A 269 8.51 -27.70 5.06
N ALA A 270 8.83 -27.54 3.77
CA ALA A 270 9.28 -28.60 2.89
C ALA A 270 10.72 -28.28 2.43
N ASP A 271 10.99 -28.35 1.14
CA ASP A 271 12.33 -28.19 0.59
C ASP A 271 12.64 -26.75 0.18
N ALA A 272 13.90 -26.35 0.35
CA ALA A 272 14.45 -25.14 -0.23
C ALA A 272 15.33 -25.52 -1.44
N SER A 273 14.94 -25.04 -2.62
CA SER A 273 15.76 -25.16 -3.83
C SER A 273 16.63 -23.92 -3.99
N ILE A 274 17.94 -24.09 -3.91
CA ILE A 274 18.92 -23.03 -4.17
C ILE A 274 19.51 -23.31 -5.56
N GLY A 275 19.32 -22.37 -6.49
CA GLY A 275 19.74 -22.55 -7.89
C GLY A 275 21.25 -22.44 -8.11
N ASP A 276 21.97 -21.89 -7.14
CA ASP A 276 23.42 -21.67 -7.16
C ASP A 276 24.00 -21.96 -5.75
N ASP A 277 24.99 -21.19 -5.29
CA ASP A 277 25.66 -21.42 -4.02
C ASP A 277 24.82 -21.17 -2.75
N LEU A 278 25.11 -21.96 -1.71
CA LEU A 278 24.74 -21.67 -0.32
C LEU A 278 25.94 -21.10 0.44
N ARG A 279 25.90 -19.80 0.76
CA ARG A 279 26.94 -19.14 1.57
C ARG A 279 26.55 -19.07 3.05
N LEU A 280 27.48 -19.48 3.91
CA LEU A 280 27.38 -19.37 5.37
C LEU A 280 28.44 -18.36 5.85
N ILE A 281 28.00 -17.22 6.38
CA ILE A 281 28.86 -16.04 6.61
C ILE A 281 29.71 -16.11 7.88
N SER A 282 29.31 -16.90 8.87
CA SER A 282 29.97 -16.96 10.17
C SER A 282 30.83 -18.20 10.31
N ASP A 283 31.94 -18.06 11.02
CA ASP A 283 32.65 -19.23 11.55
C ASP A 283 31.73 -20.07 12.43
N ALA A 284 32.01 -21.37 12.49
CA ALA A 284 31.17 -22.35 13.16
C ALA A 284 29.72 -22.44 12.63
N ALA A 285 29.45 -21.94 11.41
CA ALA A 285 28.16 -22.20 10.77
C ALA A 285 27.92 -23.71 10.60
N ILE A 286 26.66 -24.12 10.79
CA ILE A 286 26.28 -25.53 10.89
C ILE A 286 25.17 -25.83 9.88
N LEU A 287 25.35 -26.90 9.12
CA LEU A 287 24.26 -27.59 8.45
C LEU A 287 23.84 -28.78 9.32
N SER A 288 22.61 -28.75 9.82
CA SER A 288 22.07 -29.77 10.74
C SER A 288 21.04 -30.64 10.03
N PHE A 289 21.03 -31.92 10.35
CA PHE A 289 20.16 -32.91 9.72
C PHE A 289 19.36 -33.66 10.78
N GLY A 290 18.15 -34.07 10.41
CA GLY A 290 17.24 -34.75 11.34
C GLY A 290 16.48 -33.79 12.26
N ALA A 291 15.36 -34.26 12.82
CA ALA A 291 14.50 -33.45 13.68
C ALA A 291 15.17 -33.08 15.01
N ASP A 292 16.09 -33.91 15.47
CA ASP A 292 16.92 -33.74 16.67
C ASP A 292 18.27 -33.08 16.39
N SER A 293 18.58 -32.78 15.12
CA SER A 293 19.83 -32.11 14.70
C SER A 293 21.09 -32.84 15.15
N ASP A 294 21.01 -34.17 15.25
CA ASP A 294 22.08 -34.98 15.81
C ASP A 294 23.26 -35.15 14.85
N VAL A 295 23.01 -35.20 13.54
CA VAL A 295 24.04 -35.20 12.50
C VAL A 295 24.28 -33.77 11.99
N THR A 296 25.54 -33.34 11.98
CA THR A 296 25.91 -31.98 11.56
C THR A 296 27.16 -31.93 10.68
N LEU A 297 27.20 -30.97 9.75
CA LEU A 297 28.41 -30.46 9.11
C LEU A 297 28.70 -29.07 9.66
N THR A 298 29.88 -28.87 10.25
CA THR A 298 30.27 -27.61 10.89
C THR A 298 31.51 -27.02 10.24
N HIS A 299 31.44 -25.74 9.85
CA HIS A 299 32.60 -24.98 9.40
C HIS A 299 33.61 -24.80 10.54
N VAL A 300 34.86 -25.17 10.29
CA VAL A 300 35.99 -24.92 11.19
C VAL A 300 36.87 -23.88 10.54
N ALA A 301 36.94 -22.71 11.18
CA ALA A 301 37.70 -21.56 10.70
C ALA A 301 39.10 -21.98 10.22
N ASP A 302 39.47 -21.50 9.04
CA ASP A 302 40.76 -21.68 8.37
C ASP A 302 41.21 -23.12 8.08
N THR A 303 40.42 -24.14 8.44
CA THR A 303 40.90 -25.53 8.48
C THR A 303 40.02 -26.54 7.75
N GLY A 304 38.69 -26.39 7.76
CA GLY A 304 37.82 -27.27 6.96
C GLY A 304 36.44 -27.51 7.55
N ILE A 305 35.95 -28.75 7.42
CA ILE A 305 34.60 -29.16 7.82
C ILE A 305 34.67 -30.33 8.82
N THR A 306 33.94 -30.22 9.91
CA THR A 306 33.72 -31.34 10.84
C THR A 306 32.37 -32.01 10.55
N MET A 307 32.39 -33.32 10.32
CA MET A 307 31.18 -34.15 10.35
C MET A 307 31.04 -34.78 11.73
N LYS A 308 29.89 -34.59 12.40
CA LYS A 308 29.69 -35.05 13.77
C LYS A 308 28.31 -35.64 13.98
N ASN A 309 28.26 -36.76 14.72
CA ASN A 309 27.07 -37.20 15.43
C ASN A 309 27.16 -36.63 16.86
N THR A 310 26.22 -35.78 17.23
CA THR A 310 26.15 -35.06 18.51
C THR A 310 25.31 -35.80 19.56
N SER A 311 24.66 -36.90 19.18
CA SER A 311 23.82 -37.68 20.09
C SER A 311 24.59 -38.17 21.31
N THR A 312 24.04 -37.87 22.49
CA THR A 312 24.58 -38.31 23.79
C THR A 312 23.72 -39.39 24.44
N THR A 313 22.59 -39.76 23.83
CA THR A 313 21.63 -40.75 24.34
C THR A 313 21.10 -41.64 23.21
N GLY A 314 20.84 -42.93 23.47
CA GLY A 314 20.13 -43.79 22.51
C GLY A 314 20.97 -44.38 21.37
N ASN A 315 22.22 -43.94 21.18
CA ASN A 315 23.26 -44.61 20.39
C ASN A 315 24.68 -44.08 20.72
N SER A 316 24.88 -43.67 21.97
CA SER A 316 26.11 -43.04 22.48
C SER A 316 27.30 -43.98 22.30
N GLY A 317 28.09 -43.77 21.24
CA GLY A 317 29.20 -44.64 20.84
C GLY A 317 29.37 -44.80 19.33
N VAL A 318 28.38 -44.41 18.53
CA VAL A 318 28.50 -44.38 17.06
C VAL A 318 28.86 -42.96 16.61
N GLY A 319 30.00 -42.81 15.93
CA GLY A 319 30.42 -41.54 15.35
C GLY A 319 29.62 -41.15 14.10
N ALA A 320 29.92 -39.99 13.51
CA ALA A 320 29.42 -39.68 12.17
C ALA A 320 29.98 -40.69 11.15
N VAL A 321 29.14 -41.09 10.20
CA VAL A 321 29.51 -41.99 9.10
C VAL A 321 29.39 -41.24 7.78
N LEU A 322 30.49 -41.20 7.02
CA LEU A 322 30.45 -40.82 5.61
C LEU A 322 30.43 -42.09 4.77
N THR A 323 29.29 -42.37 4.14
CA THR A 323 29.15 -43.50 3.21
C THR A 323 29.33 -43.00 1.79
N MET A 324 30.33 -43.54 1.09
CA MET A 324 30.48 -43.39 -0.36
C MET A 324 29.86 -44.61 -1.04
N GLN A 325 28.82 -44.39 -1.84
CA GLN A 325 28.08 -45.46 -2.50
C GLN A 325 27.86 -45.10 -3.97
N THR A 326 28.06 -46.08 -4.85
CA THR A 326 27.65 -45.99 -6.25
C THR A 326 26.18 -46.43 -6.41
N GLY A 327 25.44 -45.75 -7.27
CA GLY A 327 24.11 -46.18 -7.73
C GLY A 327 24.17 -47.23 -8.83
N ASP A 328 25.37 -47.56 -9.32
CA ASP A 328 25.57 -48.59 -10.34
C ASP A 328 25.20 -49.97 -9.80
N THR A 329 24.31 -50.66 -10.51
CA THR A 329 23.82 -51.99 -10.16
C THR A 329 24.71 -53.12 -10.69
N ASP A 330 25.64 -52.82 -11.61
CA ASP A 330 26.57 -53.79 -12.20
C ASP A 330 28.02 -53.39 -11.92
N VAL A 331 28.47 -53.61 -10.68
CA VAL A 331 29.83 -53.30 -10.27
C VAL A 331 30.78 -54.41 -10.75
N ALA A 332 31.55 -54.11 -11.79
CA ALA A 332 32.56 -55.00 -12.34
C ALA A 332 33.94 -54.82 -11.66
N ALA A 333 34.87 -55.72 -11.96
CA ALA A 333 36.26 -55.63 -11.52
C ALA A 333 36.88 -54.26 -11.87
N ASN A 334 37.66 -53.70 -10.94
CA ASN A 334 38.32 -52.39 -11.02
C ASN A 334 37.42 -51.15 -10.97
N ASN A 335 36.11 -51.29 -10.78
CA ASN A 335 35.28 -50.12 -10.48
C ASN A 335 35.64 -49.54 -9.11
N VAL A 336 35.75 -48.21 -9.03
CA VAL A 336 36.02 -47.48 -7.78
C VAL A 336 34.68 -47.14 -7.12
N LEU A 337 34.48 -47.63 -5.90
CA LEU A 337 33.25 -47.37 -5.13
C LEU A 337 33.28 -46.01 -4.43
N GLY A 338 34.47 -45.55 -4.07
CA GLY A 338 34.72 -44.27 -3.42
C GLY A 338 36.21 -43.99 -3.34
N SER A 339 36.57 -42.70 -3.32
CA SER A 339 37.94 -42.22 -3.24
C SER A 339 38.05 -41.02 -2.31
N ILE A 340 39.12 -40.98 -1.52
CA ILE A 340 39.57 -39.79 -0.80
C ILE A 340 40.88 -39.36 -1.45
N GLN A 341 40.93 -38.13 -1.97
CA GLN A 341 42.09 -37.60 -2.69
C GLN A 341 42.75 -36.45 -1.94
N PHE A 342 44.07 -36.39 -2.01
CA PHE A 342 44.90 -35.36 -1.39
C PHE A 342 45.73 -34.68 -2.48
N GLN A 343 45.54 -33.39 -2.67
CA GLN A 343 46.12 -32.61 -3.76
C GLN A 343 46.64 -31.26 -3.25
N ALA A 344 47.74 -30.79 -3.82
CA ALA A 344 48.25 -29.44 -3.60
C ALA A 344 47.51 -28.44 -4.51
N PRO A 345 47.65 -27.12 -4.33
CA PRO A 345 46.87 -26.15 -5.09
C PRO A 345 47.04 -26.30 -6.61
N ASP A 346 45.92 -26.29 -7.35
CA ASP A 346 45.88 -26.34 -8.82
C ASP A 346 46.37 -25.02 -9.49
N GLU A 347 46.80 -24.03 -8.70
CA GLU A 347 47.16 -22.70 -9.18
C GLU A 347 48.68 -22.47 -9.32
N GLY A 348 49.51 -23.50 -9.12
CA GLY A 348 50.96 -23.41 -9.32
C GLY A 348 51.42 -23.72 -10.74
N THR A 349 52.46 -23.03 -11.23
CA THR A 349 53.26 -23.60 -12.33
C THR A 349 53.95 -24.86 -11.81
N GLY A 350 53.81 -25.98 -12.51
CA GLY A 350 54.45 -27.24 -12.12
C GLY A 350 53.72 -28.43 -12.72
N THR A 351 54.46 -29.42 -13.20
CA THR A 351 53.87 -30.62 -13.82
C THR A 351 53.20 -31.50 -12.77
N ASP A 352 53.89 -31.75 -11.66
CA ASP A 352 53.47 -32.76 -10.68
C ASP A 352 52.69 -32.16 -9.51
N ALA A 353 52.84 -30.85 -9.25
CA ALA A 353 52.21 -30.15 -8.12
C ALA A 353 50.70 -29.95 -8.29
N ILE A 354 50.20 -30.01 -9.52
CA ILE A 354 48.79 -29.89 -9.88
C ILE A 354 48.12 -31.27 -10.06
N LEU A 355 48.80 -32.35 -9.65
CA LEU A 355 48.28 -33.70 -9.70
C LEU A 355 47.92 -34.18 -8.29
N VAL A 356 47.06 -35.19 -8.21
CA VAL A 356 46.75 -35.88 -6.95
C VAL A 356 48.02 -36.51 -6.38
N ALA A 357 48.45 -36.02 -5.22
CA ALA A 357 49.69 -36.43 -4.56
C ALA A 357 49.51 -37.73 -3.76
N GLY A 358 48.29 -38.01 -3.30
CA GLY A 358 47.93 -39.27 -2.66
C GLY A 358 46.44 -39.53 -2.70
N ALA A 359 46.04 -40.80 -2.56
CA ALA A 359 44.64 -41.18 -2.49
C ALA A 359 44.43 -42.48 -1.72
N VAL A 360 43.21 -42.67 -1.22
CA VAL A 360 42.70 -43.95 -0.70
C VAL A 360 41.46 -44.32 -1.50
N GLU A 361 41.51 -45.47 -2.17
CA GLU A 361 40.44 -45.92 -3.07
C GLU A 361 39.88 -47.26 -2.61
N CYS A 362 38.56 -47.39 -2.56
CA CYS A 362 37.90 -48.69 -2.44
C CYS A 362 37.54 -49.19 -3.84
N VAL A 363 38.12 -50.30 -4.26
CA VAL A 363 38.06 -50.79 -5.65
C VAL A 363 37.55 -52.23 -5.67
N SER A 364 36.58 -52.51 -6.53
CA SER A 364 36.08 -53.87 -6.74
C SER A 364 37.14 -54.80 -7.32
N GLU A 365 37.21 -56.04 -6.84
CA GLU A 365 38.11 -57.10 -7.33
C GLU A 365 37.44 -58.03 -8.36
N GLY A 366 36.13 -57.94 -8.54
CA GLY A 366 35.36 -58.83 -9.41
C GLY A 366 33.93 -58.34 -9.60
N ASP A 367 33.10 -59.12 -10.28
CA ASP A 367 31.71 -58.75 -10.49
C ASP A 367 30.93 -58.94 -9.19
N PHE A 368 30.34 -57.86 -8.69
CA PHE A 368 29.50 -57.95 -7.51
C PHE A 368 28.25 -58.79 -7.80
N SER A 369 27.89 -59.64 -6.85
CA SER A 369 26.70 -60.50 -6.93
C SER A 369 26.13 -60.72 -5.55
N ALA A 370 25.04 -61.49 -5.46
CA ALA A 370 24.44 -61.87 -4.17
C ALA A 370 25.43 -62.57 -3.20
N SER A 371 26.51 -63.14 -3.72
CA SER A 371 27.54 -63.83 -2.93
C SER A 371 28.96 -63.33 -3.18
N ASN A 372 29.14 -62.23 -3.90
CA ASN A 372 30.47 -61.66 -4.17
C ASN A 372 30.44 -60.15 -4.00
N ASN A 373 31.33 -59.64 -3.16
CA ASN A 373 31.57 -58.22 -2.96
C ASN A 373 33.04 -57.97 -2.67
N ALA A 374 33.92 -58.79 -3.26
CA ALA A 374 35.36 -58.69 -3.03
C ALA A 374 35.86 -57.30 -3.44
N THR A 375 36.50 -56.60 -2.50
CA THR A 375 37.04 -55.24 -2.69
C THR A 375 38.43 -55.13 -2.11
N LYS A 376 39.30 -54.41 -2.81
CA LYS A 376 40.57 -53.95 -2.26
C LYS A 376 40.47 -52.50 -1.79
N ILE A 377 41.23 -52.16 -0.75
CA ILE A 377 41.53 -50.78 -0.39
C ILE A 377 42.94 -50.47 -0.88
N SER A 378 43.06 -49.55 -1.82
CA SER A 378 44.32 -49.13 -2.42
C SER A 378 44.85 -47.86 -1.74
N PHE A 379 46.12 -47.89 -1.36
CA PHE A 379 46.88 -46.73 -0.88
C PHE A 379 47.79 -46.24 -1.99
N ARG A 380 47.58 -44.99 -2.41
CA ARG A 380 48.27 -44.40 -3.54
C ARG A 380 49.11 -43.21 -3.10
N CYS A 381 50.33 -43.13 -3.59
CA CYS A 381 51.23 -42.00 -3.33
C CYS A 381 52.04 -41.67 -4.59
N GLY A 382 52.21 -40.39 -4.88
CA GLY A 382 53.08 -39.90 -5.95
C GLY A 382 54.51 -39.63 -5.45
N ASN A 383 55.49 -39.72 -6.35
CA ASN A 383 56.86 -39.26 -6.12
C ASN A 383 57.40 -38.62 -7.40
N SER A 384 57.12 -37.32 -7.58
CA SER A 384 57.33 -36.62 -8.85
C SER A 384 56.59 -37.30 -10.02
N GLU A 385 55.36 -37.74 -9.75
CA GLU A 385 54.43 -38.38 -10.68
C GLU A 385 53.02 -38.34 -10.07
N ALA A 386 51.98 -38.64 -10.86
CA ALA A 386 50.64 -38.86 -10.33
C ALA A 386 50.61 -40.04 -9.33
N ALA A 387 49.76 -39.97 -8.31
CA ALA A 387 49.66 -41.03 -7.32
C ALA A 387 49.30 -42.41 -7.91
N THR A 388 50.21 -43.38 -7.75
CA THR A 388 50.01 -44.78 -8.14
C THR A 388 49.84 -45.68 -6.91
N GLU A 389 49.19 -46.84 -7.05
CA GLU A 389 49.06 -47.83 -5.97
C GLU A 389 50.45 -48.23 -5.49
N LYS A 390 50.75 -47.98 -4.21
CA LYS A 390 52.00 -48.41 -3.56
C LYS A 390 51.75 -49.54 -2.55
N ALA A 391 50.55 -49.59 -1.98
CA ALA A 391 50.12 -50.71 -1.16
C ALA A 391 48.60 -50.93 -1.26
N LYS A 392 48.13 -52.11 -0.88
CA LYS A 392 46.70 -52.42 -0.79
C LYS A 392 46.38 -53.46 0.27
N ILE A 393 45.14 -53.44 0.75
CA ILE A 393 44.52 -54.57 1.45
C ILE A 393 43.58 -55.24 0.46
N VAL A 394 43.77 -56.53 0.22
CA VAL A 394 42.99 -57.31 -0.74
C VAL A 394 41.87 -58.01 0.03
N GLY A 395 40.62 -57.60 -0.15
CA GLY A 395 39.47 -58.11 0.60
C GLY A 395 39.22 -59.59 0.36
N SER A 396 39.44 -60.07 -0.87
CA SER A 396 39.33 -61.49 -1.21
C SER A 396 40.28 -62.40 -0.39
N THR A 397 41.36 -61.85 0.17
CA THR A 397 42.37 -62.63 0.92
C THR A 397 42.67 -62.09 2.33
N GLY A 398 42.22 -60.89 2.67
CA GLY A 398 42.59 -60.15 3.88
C GLY A 398 44.07 -59.73 3.96
N LYS A 399 44.86 -59.91 2.89
CA LYS A 399 46.30 -59.67 2.91
C LYS A 399 46.64 -58.21 2.61
N PHE A 400 47.65 -57.69 3.31
CA PHE A 400 48.31 -56.45 2.97
C PHE A 400 49.44 -56.71 1.96
N HIS A 401 49.38 -56.08 0.79
CA HIS A 401 50.38 -56.20 -0.27
C HIS A 401 51.04 -54.85 -0.54
N ALA A 402 52.37 -54.83 -0.58
CA ALA A 402 53.15 -53.75 -1.15
C ALA A 402 53.38 -54.03 -2.64
N THR A 403 53.36 -53.01 -3.49
CA THR A 403 53.76 -53.18 -4.91
C THR A 403 55.23 -53.57 -5.03
N PRO A 404 55.68 -54.15 -6.16
CA PRO A 404 57.05 -54.66 -6.31
C PRO A 404 58.15 -53.64 -5.97
N ASP A 405 57.90 -52.37 -6.26
CA ASP A 405 58.84 -51.27 -6.01
C ASP A 405 58.72 -50.69 -4.59
N SER A 406 57.76 -51.18 -3.80
CA SER A 406 57.50 -50.76 -2.44
C SER A 406 58.08 -51.75 -1.42
N ILE A 407 58.53 -51.24 -0.26
CA ILE A 407 59.11 -52.03 0.82
C ILE A 407 58.28 -51.85 2.09
N LEU A 408 57.81 -52.95 2.69
CA LEU A 408 57.23 -52.94 4.03
C LEU A 408 58.32 -53.24 5.07
N LEU A 409 58.65 -52.22 5.87
CA LEU A 409 59.59 -52.36 6.99
C LEU A 409 58.83 -52.64 8.28
N ILE A 410 59.05 -53.81 8.87
CA ILE A 410 58.55 -54.16 10.21
C ILE A 410 59.64 -53.79 11.21
N LYS A 411 59.37 -52.81 12.07
CA LYS A 411 60.31 -52.31 13.08
C LYS A 411 59.87 -52.66 14.49
N ASN A 412 60.82 -52.78 15.42
CA ASN A 412 60.52 -52.86 16.85
C ASN A 412 60.18 -51.46 17.42
N SER A 413 59.80 -51.41 18.70
CA SER A 413 59.51 -50.15 19.41
C SER A 413 60.69 -49.18 19.49
N SER A 414 61.93 -49.65 19.31
CA SER A 414 63.13 -48.80 19.23
C SER A 414 63.46 -48.32 17.81
N GLY A 415 62.61 -48.63 16.82
CA GLY A 415 62.78 -48.21 15.42
C GLY A 415 63.76 -49.05 14.59
N SER A 416 64.32 -50.13 15.15
CA SER A 416 65.19 -51.06 14.42
C SER A 416 64.36 -52.01 13.55
N THR A 417 64.78 -52.23 12.30
CA THR A 417 64.10 -53.15 11.38
C THR A 417 64.26 -54.59 11.85
N LEU A 418 63.15 -55.23 12.21
CA LEU A 418 63.04 -56.66 12.51
C LEU A 418 62.94 -57.49 11.23
N LYS A 419 62.22 -56.97 10.23
CA LYS A 419 62.02 -57.64 8.95
C LYS A 419 61.78 -56.63 7.83
N THR A 420 62.44 -56.86 6.71
CA THR A 420 62.13 -56.20 5.44
C THR A 420 61.31 -57.16 4.61
N VAL A 421 60.10 -56.76 4.25
CA VAL A 421 59.27 -57.47 3.27
C VAL A 421 59.34 -56.66 1.99
N ASN A 422 60.14 -57.15 1.04
CA ASN A 422 60.17 -56.57 -0.30
C ASN A 422 58.84 -56.88 -0.99
N GLY A 423 58.32 -55.92 -1.74
CA GLY A 423 57.23 -56.17 -2.67
C GLY A 423 57.58 -57.34 -3.58
N HIS A 424 56.70 -58.33 -3.63
CA HIS A 424 56.78 -59.39 -4.62
C HIS A 424 55.73 -59.07 -5.69
N ALA A 425 56.09 -59.16 -6.96
CA ALA A 425 55.10 -59.20 -8.03
C ALA A 425 54.21 -60.43 -7.77
N ALA A 426 53.02 -60.22 -7.23
CA ALA A 426 52.12 -61.32 -6.93
C ALA A 426 51.59 -61.94 -8.23
N ILE A 427 51.51 -63.27 -8.20
CA ILE A 427 50.82 -64.18 -9.14
C ILE A 427 49.45 -63.65 -9.55
#